data_AF-A0A142XLM5-F1
#
_entry.id   AF-A0A142XLM5-F1
#
_cell.length_a   1.000
_cell.length_b   1.000
_cell.length_c   1.000
_cell.angle_alpha   90.00
_cell.angle_beta   90.00
_cell.angle_gamma   90.00
#
_symmetry.space_group_name_H-M   'P 1'
#
loop_
_entity.id
_entity.type
_entity.pdbx_description
1 polymer ?
#
loop_
_entity_poly.entity_id
_entity_poly.type
_entity_poly.pdbx_seq_one_letter_code
_entity_poly.pdbx_strand_id
1 'polypeptide(L)'
;MKELASLKVVSFTRSRVPNAHPDGALPWQTYHTVRNAVVRTCQRYGATGPMGTIKIDPGAESLFPMLAEDPEAWEPGAPDPMYFVLDDQHNHERYLYAELYGDDPFNPGWLHSVTETLREFSGWGLGISNIPDSYILIFGKRLMVKGRLSRCRSVPEVIETARRLLKRGSKRWWQFWR
;
A
#
# COMPACT_ATOMS: atom_id res chain seq x y z
N MET A 1 2.36 14.79 14.19
CA MET A 1 3.83 14.68 14.35
C MET A 1 4.26 13.82 15.53
N LYS A 2 3.75 14.04 16.76
CA LYS A 2 4.10 13.19 17.93
C LYS A 2 3.84 11.69 17.71
N GLU A 3 2.80 11.34 16.95
CA GLU A 3 2.46 9.94 16.68
C GLU A 3 3.41 9.24 15.70
N LEU A 4 3.94 9.94 14.69
CA LEU A 4 4.96 9.37 13.80
C LEU A 4 6.26 9.06 14.57
N ALA A 5 6.58 9.84 15.60
CA ALA A 5 7.71 9.58 16.46
C ALA A 5 7.56 8.29 17.29
N SER A 6 6.34 7.78 17.47
CA SER A 6 6.08 6.52 18.17
C SER A 6 6.26 5.27 17.30
N LEU A 7 6.32 5.43 15.97
CA LEU A 7 6.51 4.31 15.06
C LEU A 7 7.93 3.78 15.15
N LYS A 8 8.06 2.46 15.37
CA LYS A 8 9.36 1.80 15.38
C LYS A 8 9.87 1.63 13.96
N VAL A 9 11.11 2.04 13.69
CA VAL A 9 11.80 1.72 12.43
C VAL A 9 12.70 0.51 12.67
N VAL A 10 12.49 -0.55 11.90
CA VAL A 10 13.25 -1.80 12.03
C VAL A 10 13.79 -2.24 10.67
N SER A 11 14.98 -2.80 10.62
CA SER A 11 15.50 -3.39 9.39
C SER A 11 14.75 -4.68 9.06
N PHE A 12 14.28 -4.81 7.83
CA PHE A 12 13.60 -5.99 7.34
C PHE A 12 14.63 -7.05 6.94
N THR A 13 14.76 -8.10 7.75
CA THR A 13 15.73 -9.20 7.55
C THR A 13 15.09 -10.47 6.98
N ARG A 14 13.75 -10.56 6.96
CA ARG A 14 13.02 -11.67 6.36
C ARG A 14 12.79 -11.43 4.87
N SER A 15 12.57 -12.50 4.12
CA SER A 15 12.21 -12.41 2.69
C SER A 15 10.75 -11.98 2.49
N ARG A 16 9.86 -12.34 3.43
CA ARG A 16 8.41 -12.07 3.38
C ARG A 16 7.76 -12.01 4.76
N VAL A 17 6.57 -11.42 4.84
CA VAL A 17 5.66 -11.55 5.99
C VAL A 17 4.60 -12.59 5.64
N PRO A 18 4.61 -13.78 6.26
CA PRO A 18 3.71 -14.87 5.87
C PRO A 18 2.24 -14.47 5.96
N ASN A 19 1.49 -14.75 4.90
CA ASN A 19 0.04 -14.83 4.96
C ASN A 19 -0.36 -16.15 5.64
N ALA A 20 -1.21 -16.08 6.66
CA ALA A 20 -1.76 -17.28 7.33
C ALA A 20 -2.82 -17.99 6.46
N HIS A 21 -3.29 -17.31 5.42
CA HIS A 21 -4.28 -17.79 4.47
C HIS A 21 -3.75 -17.62 3.04
N PRO A 22 -2.65 -18.32 2.67
CA PRO A 22 -2.15 -18.28 1.29
C PRO A 22 -3.22 -18.83 0.32
N ASP A 23 -3.04 -18.59 -0.98
CA ASP A 23 -3.87 -19.13 -2.06
C ASP A 23 -5.32 -18.62 -2.11
N GLY A 24 -5.61 -17.49 -1.45
CA GLY A 24 -6.95 -16.91 -1.42
C GLY A 24 -7.93 -17.60 -0.46
N ALA A 25 -7.41 -18.36 0.52
CA ALA A 25 -8.23 -18.88 1.61
C ALA A 25 -8.83 -17.77 2.50
N LEU A 26 -8.35 -16.54 2.36
CA LEU A 26 -8.94 -15.36 2.98
C LEU A 26 -10.21 -14.94 2.21
N PRO A 27 -11.34 -14.69 2.88
CA PRO A 27 -12.53 -14.17 2.20
C PRO A 27 -12.24 -12.87 1.45
N TRP A 28 -12.70 -12.79 0.20
CA TRP A 28 -12.47 -11.64 -0.66
C TRP A 28 -12.95 -10.33 -0.02
N GLN A 29 -14.06 -10.38 0.72
CA GLN A 29 -14.59 -9.24 1.46
C GLN A 29 -13.59 -8.71 2.49
N THR A 30 -12.85 -9.59 3.16
CA THR A 30 -11.83 -9.20 4.14
C THR A 30 -10.68 -8.48 3.45
N TYR A 31 -10.16 -9.07 2.36
CA TYR A 31 -9.10 -8.45 1.57
C TYR A 31 -9.52 -7.06 1.05
N HIS A 32 -10.68 -7.00 0.39
CA HIS A 32 -11.16 -5.76 -0.22
C HIS A 32 -11.60 -4.70 0.80
N THR A 33 -11.99 -5.09 2.02
CA THR A 33 -12.21 -4.13 3.11
C THR A 33 -10.92 -3.38 3.46
N VAL A 34 -9.80 -4.11 3.64
CA VAL A 34 -8.49 -3.49 3.92
C VAL A 34 -8.02 -2.67 2.72
N ARG A 35 -8.12 -3.22 1.51
CA ARG A 35 -7.76 -2.52 0.27
C ARG A 35 -8.53 -1.21 0.11
N ASN A 36 -9.84 -1.23 0.28
CA ASN A 36 -10.69 -0.04 0.16
C ASN A 36 -10.30 1.03 1.20
N ALA A 37 -10.00 0.64 2.43
CA ALA A 37 -9.55 1.57 3.45
C ALA A 37 -8.22 2.25 3.07
N VAL A 38 -7.26 1.49 2.54
CA VAL A 38 -5.99 2.03 2.05
C VAL A 38 -6.19 2.94 0.84
N VAL A 39 -7.01 2.53 -0.14
CA VAL A 39 -7.33 3.35 -1.33
C VAL A 39 -7.96 4.68 -0.91
N ARG A 40 -8.97 4.68 -0.05
CA ARG A 40 -9.61 5.90 0.46
C ARG A 40 -8.63 6.80 1.20
N THR A 41 -7.70 6.20 1.94
CA THR A 41 -6.65 6.96 2.62
C THR A 41 -5.71 7.63 1.62
N CYS A 42 -5.25 6.92 0.58
CA CYS A 42 -4.41 7.48 -0.47
C CYS A 42 -5.13 8.61 -1.24
N GLN A 43 -6.43 8.46 -1.52
CA GLN A 43 -7.25 9.46 -2.22
C GLN A 43 -7.28 10.82 -1.53
N ARG A 44 -7.12 10.88 -0.20
CA ARG A 44 -7.02 12.15 0.56
C ARG A 44 -5.76 12.95 0.26
N TYR A 45 -4.72 12.32 -0.30
CA TYR A 45 -3.43 12.94 -0.55
C TYR A 45 -3.10 13.07 -2.04
N GLY A 46 -3.87 12.46 -2.93
CA GLY A 46 -3.65 12.54 -4.37
C GLY A 46 -4.43 11.48 -5.15
N ALA A 47 -4.35 11.61 -6.49
CA ALA A 47 -4.95 10.66 -7.42
C ALA A 47 -4.51 9.22 -7.08
N THR A 48 -5.46 8.30 -6.96
CA THR A 48 -5.21 6.90 -6.61
C THR A 48 -5.86 6.01 -7.65
N GLY A 49 -5.15 4.98 -8.10
CA GLY A 49 -5.59 4.12 -9.19
C GLY A 49 -4.72 2.89 -9.34
N PRO A 50 -4.84 2.15 -10.44
CA PRO A 50 -5.81 2.33 -11.54
C PRO A 50 -7.21 1.87 -11.15
N MET A 51 -7.35 1.16 -10.03
CA MET A 51 -8.61 0.65 -9.50
C MET A 51 -9.03 1.46 -8.27
N GLY A 52 -10.27 1.97 -8.27
CA GLY A 52 -10.90 2.69 -7.15
C GLY A 52 -11.31 1.76 -6.03
N THR A 53 -12.42 2.01 -5.35
CA THR A 53 -12.95 1.08 -4.34
C THR A 53 -13.96 0.09 -4.94
N ILE A 54 -14.21 -1.01 -4.24
CA ILE A 54 -15.26 -1.96 -4.62
C ILE A 54 -16.35 -2.01 -3.55
N LYS A 55 -17.62 -2.08 -3.95
CA LYS A 55 -18.73 -2.42 -3.06
C LYS A 55 -18.51 -3.80 -2.45
N ILE A 56 -18.67 -3.89 -1.12
CA ILE A 56 -18.59 -5.14 -0.39
C ILE A 56 -20.01 -5.63 -0.12
N ASP A 57 -20.40 -6.72 -0.77
CA ASP A 57 -21.65 -7.42 -0.49
C ASP A 57 -21.38 -8.60 0.46
N PRO A 58 -21.89 -8.56 1.71
CA PRO A 58 -21.74 -9.67 2.66
C PRO A 58 -22.42 -10.96 2.19
N GLY A 59 -23.43 -10.88 1.32
CA GLY A 59 -24.17 -12.04 0.79
C GLY A 59 -23.53 -12.68 -0.44
N ALA A 60 -22.57 -12.02 -1.09
CA ALA A 60 -21.94 -12.54 -2.30
C ALA A 60 -20.85 -13.57 -1.97
N GLU A 61 -21.03 -14.81 -2.45
CA GLU A 61 -20.10 -15.92 -2.20
C GLU A 61 -18.73 -15.71 -2.88
N SER A 62 -18.70 -15.02 -4.01
CA SER A 62 -17.45 -14.74 -4.73
C SER A 62 -17.49 -13.42 -5.50
N LEU A 63 -16.29 -12.86 -5.69
CA LEU A 63 -16.10 -11.55 -6.33
C LEU A 63 -16.53 -11.53 -7.80
N PHE A 64 -16.16 -12.54 -8.59
CA PHE A 64 -16.38 -12.52 -10.04
C PHE A 64 -17.86 -12.58 -10.44
N PRO A 65 -18.70 -13.48 -9.88
CA PRO A 65 -20.13 -13.46 -10.13
C PRO A 65 -20.78 -12.15 -9.68
N MET A 66 -20.37 -11.60 -8.53
CA MET A 66 -20.88 -10.30 -8.06
C MET A 66 -20.58 -9.19 -9.08
N LEU A 67 -19.36 -9.14 -9.63
CA LEU A 67 -19.00 -8.17 -10.66
C LEU A 67 -19.68 -8.41 -12.02
N ALA A 68 -20.04 -9.67 -12.33
CA ALA A 68 -20.79 -9.97 -13.54
C ALA A 68 -22.25 -9.49 -13.43
N GLU A 69 -22.83 -9.53 -12.23
CA GLU A 69 -24.19 -9.05 -11.94
C GLU A 69 -24.25 -7.53 -11.74
N ASP A 70 -23.24 -6.94 -11.11
CA ASP A 70 -23.11 -5.51 -10.82
C ASP A 70 -21.74 -5.00 -11.29
N PRO A 71 -21.54 -4.72 -12.60
CA PRO A 71 -20.27 -4.22 -13.13
C PRO A 71 -19.85 -2.88 -12.52
N GLU A 72 -20.82 -2.08 -12.07
CA GLU A 72 -20.61 -0.79 -11.42
C GLU A 72 -20.22 -0.92 -9.94
N ALA A 73 -20.21 -2.14 -9.38
CA ALA A 73 -19.72 -2.39 -8.04
C ALA A 73 -18.23 -2.04 -7.88
N TRP A 74 -17.47 -1.94 -8.98
CA TRP A 74 -16.07 -1.55 -8.98
C TRP A 74 -15.88 -0.13 -9.51
N GLU A 75 -15.48 0.80 -8.65
CA GLU A 75 -15.22 2.17 -9.04
C GLU A 75 -13.91 2.27 -9.86
N PRO A 76 -13.91 3.02 -10.97
CA PRO A 76 -12.66 3.31 -11.69
C PRO A 76 -11.72 4.13 -10.81
N GLY A 77 -10.41 3.85 -10.90
CA GLY A 77 -9.38 4.69 -10.29
C GLY A 77 -8.99 5.85 -11.20
N ALA A 78 -8.05 6.67 -10.72
CA ALA A 78 -7.51 7.77 -11.51
C ALA A 78 -6.57 7.26 -12.63
N PRO A 79 -6.65 7.83 -13.86
CA PRO A 79 -5.81 7.42 -14.99
C PRO A 79 -4.33 7.83 -14.87
N ASP A 80 -4.00 8.87 -14.10
CA ASP A 80 -2.63 9.27 -13.74
C ASP A 80 -2.47 9.27 -12.21
N PRO A 81 -2.33 8.09 -11.58
CA PRO A 81 -2.32 8.00 -10.12
C PRO A 81 -0.97 8.41 -9.51
N MET A 82 -1.04 9.20 -8.45
CA MET A 82 0.05 9.42 -7.50
C MET A 82 0.31 8.16 -6.66
N TYR A 83 -0.75 7.45 -6.30
CA TYR A 83 -0.70 6.22 -5.53
C TYR A 83 -1.28 5.07 -6.36
N PHE A 84 -0.42 4.18 -6.80
CA PHE A 84 -0.83 2.98 -7.54
C PHE A 84 -0.93 1.82 -6.55
N VAL A 85 -2.12 1.47 -6.09
CA VAL A 85 -2.31 0.35 -5.14
C VAL A 85 -2.43 -0.94 -5.94
N LEU A 86 -1.35 -1.71 -5.89
CA LEU A 86 -1.19 -3.03 -6.48
C LEU A 86 -1.69 -4.09 -5.50
N ASP A 87 -1.94 -5.29 -6.03
CA ASP A 87 -2.18 -6.56 -5.34
C ASP A 87 -3.61 -7.11 -5.46
N ASP A 88 -3.69 -8.44 -5.36
CA ASP A 88 -4.92 -9.22 -5.32
C ASP A 88 -4.93 -10.14 -4.08
N GLN A 89 -6.08 -10.75 -3.82
CA GLN A 89 -6.29 -11.58 -2.62
C GLN A 89 -5.48 -12.89 -2.60
N HIS A 90 -4.91 -13.32 -3.72
CA HIS A 90 -4.25 -14.63 -3.86
C HIS A 90 -2.77 -14.57 -3.47
N ASN A 91 -2.28 -13.40 -3.03
CA ASN A 91 -0.90 -13.24 -2.64
C ASN A 91 -0.53 -14.04 -1.37
N HIS A 92 0.70 -14.54 -1.33
CA HIS A 92 1.26 -15.28 -0.19
C HIS A 92 1.69 -14.37 0.97
N GLU A 93 1.47 -13.07 0.85
CA GLU A 93 1.93 -12.04 1.78
C GLU A 93 0.74 -11.27 2.36
N ARG A 94 0.80 -10.93 3.65
CA ARG A 94 -0.31 -10.27 4.36
C ARG A 94 -0.26 -8.74 4.24
N TYR A 95 0.16 -8.23 3.09
CA TYR A 95 0.23 -6.79 2.86
C TYR A 95 -0.05 -6.45 1.41
N LEU A 96 -0.71 -5.31 1.22
CA LEU A 96 -0.96 -4.73 -0.08
C LEU A 96 0.34 -4.14 -0.64
N TYR A 97 0.40 -3.96 -1.95
CA TYR A 97 1.50 -3.25 -2.58
C TYR A 97 1.07 -1.86 -3.05
N ALA A 98 1.99 -0.90 -3.01
CA ALA A 98 1.79 0.37 -3.66
C ALA A 98 3.06 0.88 -4.33
N GLU A 99 2.85 1.59 -5.42
CA GLU A 99 3.88 2.38 -6.08
C GLU A 99 3.50 3.86 -6.00
N LEU A 100 4.53 4.69 -5.86
CA LEU A 100 4.41 6.09 -5.52
C LEU A 100 4.99 6.98 -6.63
N TYR A 101 4.22 7.97 -7.09
CA TYR A 101 4.56 8.83 -8.23
C TYR A 101 4.36 10.31 -7.94
N GLY A 102 4.90 11.17 -8.80
CA GLY A 102 4.79 12.62 -8.63
C GLY A 102 5.86 13.21 -7.72
N ASP A 103 5.69 14.48 -7.37
CA ASP A 103 6.76 15.28 -6.75
C ASP A 103 6.98 14.97 -5.26
N ASP A 104 5.91 14.62 -4.54
CA ASP A 104 5.95 14.36 -3.10
C ASP A 104 5.02 13.25 -2.57
N PRO A 105 5.05 12.04 -3.15
CA PRO A 105 4.10 10.99 -2.78
C PRO A 105 4.38 10.35 -1.41
N PHE A 106 5.61 10.43 -0.89
CA PHE A 106 5.97 9.87 0.42
C PHE A 106 6.11 10.97 1.47
N ASN A 107 5.03 11.71 1.72
CA ASN A 107 5.01 12.81 2.68
C ASN A 107 4.56 12.38 4.09
N PRO A 108 4.89 13.15 5.16
CA PRO A 108 4.55 12.77 6.53
C PRO A 108 3.05 12.61 6.79
N GLY A 109 2.21 13.43 6.15
CA GLY A 109 0.76 13.37 6.33
C GLY A 109 0.20 12.06 5.78
N TRP A 110 0.58 11.69 4.56
CA TRP A 110 0.17 10.43 3.95
C TRP A 110 0.64 9.24 4.80
N LEU A 111 1.90 9.22 5.22
CA LEU A 111 2.43 8.13 6.05
C LEU A 111 1.66 7.98 7.36
N HIS A 112 1.35 9.09 8.03
CA HIS A 112 0.56 9.09 9.26
C HIS A 112 -0.82 8.48 9.03
N SER A 113 -1.56 8.96 8.02
CA SER A 113 -2.90 8.45 7.70
C SER A 113 -2.91 6.98 7.31
N VAL A 114 -1.91 6.51 6.56
CA VAL A 114 -1.75 5.08 6.24
C VAL A 114 -1.51 4.28 7.51
N THR A 115 -0.65 4.76 8.42
CA THR A 115 -0.42 4.04 9.67
C THR A 115 -1.64 4.00 10.58
N GLU A 116 -2.43 5.07 10.68
CA GLU A 116 -3.70 5.04 11.43
C GLU A 116 -4.67 4.03 10.82
N THR A 117 -4.83 4.06 9.49
CA THR A 117 -5.68 3.09 8.78
C THR A 117 -5.26 1.66 9.09
N LEU A 118 -3.96 1.35 9.01
CA LEU A 118 -3.43 0.01 9.27
C LEU A 118 -3.45 -0.39 10.76
N ARG A 119 -3.74 0.51 11.70
CA ARG A 119 -3.98 0.14 13.11
C ARG A 119 -5.32 -0.56 13.29
N GLU A 120 -6.30 -0.25 12.46
CA GLU A 120 -7.62 -0.88 12.45
C GLU A 120 -7.54 -2.32 11.92
N PHE A 121 -6.52 -2.63 11.11
CA PHE A 121 -6.34 -3.93 10.45
C PHE A 121 -5.09 -4.66 10.95
N SER A 122 -5.18 -5.24 12.16
CA SER A 122 -4.06 -5.95 12.77
C SER A 122 -3.47 -7.03 11.85
N GLY A 123 -2.15 -6.98 11.70
CA GLY A 123 -1.39 -7.91 10.86
C GLY A 123 -1.31 -7.54 9.37
N TRP A 124 -2.06 -6.54 8.93
CA TRP A 124 -1.96 -6.01 7.57
C TRP A 124 -0.88 -4.94 7.44
N GLY A 125 -0.29 -4.86 6.25
CA GLY A 125 0.66 -3.80 5.91
C GLY A 125 0.47 -3.24 4.51
N LEU A 126 1.26 -2.22 4.20
CA LEU A 126 1.41 -1.66 2.86
C LEU A 126 2.89 -1.65 2.47
N GLY A 127 3.24 -2.41 1.45
CA GLY A 127 4.59 -2.49 0.88
C GLY A 127 4.78 -1.46 -0.22
N ILE A 128 5.90 -0.73 -0.21
CA ILE A 128 6.27 0.23 -1.25
C ILE A 128 7.40 -0.34 -2.10
N SER A 129 7.08 -0.70 -3.34
CA SER A 129 7.96 -1.49 -4.23
C SER A 129 8.85 -0.66 -5.15
N ASN A 130 8.48 0.59 -5.47
CA ASN A 130 9.18 1.39 -6.47
C ASN A 130 10.23 2.38 -5.92
N ILE A 131 10.72 2.16 -4.69
CA ILE A 131 11.81 2.99 -4.14
C ILE A 131 13.16 2.41 -4.61
N PRO A 132 14.00 3.16 -5.33
CA PRO A 132 15.28 2.64 -5.84
C PRO A 132 16.16 2.01 -4.76
N ASP A 133 16.65 0.79 -5.05
CA ASP A 133 17.50 -0.03 -4.18
C ASP A 133 16.98 -0.20 -2.74
N SER A 134 15.66 -0.07 -2.54
CA SER A 134 15.06 -0.02 -1.21
C SER A 134 13.64 -0.60 -1.20
N TYR A 135 13.15 -0.89 0.00
CA TYR A 135 11.78 -1.36 0.20
C TYR A 135 11.31 -0.87 1.57
N ILE A 136 10.04 -0.50 1.66
CA ILE A 136 9.38 -0.16 2.93
C ILE A 136 8.15 -1.03 3.08
N LEU A 137 7.97 -1.63 4.24
CA LEU A 137 6.73 -2.25 4.65
C LEU A 137 6.14 -1.49 5.84
N ILE A 138 5.00 -0.86 5.63
CA ILE A 138 4.31 -0.01 6.59
C ILE A 138 3.30 -0.87 7.36
N PHE A 139 3.34 -0.81 8.69
CA PHE A 139 2.32 -1.36 9.58
C PHE A 139 1.81 -0.25 10.50
N GLY A 140 0.66 -0.45 11.14
CA GLY A 140 0.09 0.55 12.04
C GLY A 140 0.98 0.99 13.23
N LYS A 141 2.00 0.22 13.59
CA LYS A 141 2.90 0.52 14.73
C LYS A 141 4.40 0.52 14.37
N ARG A 142 4.77 0.23 13.13
CA ARG A 142 6.19 0.11 12.73
C ARG A 142 6.38 0.27 11.23
N LEU A 143 7.58 0.68 10.85
CA LEU A 143 8.10 0.62 9.49
C LEU A 143 9.19 -0.43 9.44
N MET A 144 9.10 -1.36 8.51
CA MET A 144 10.19 -2.28 8.19
C MET A 144 10.88 -1.80 6.93
N VAL A 145 12.20 -1.64 6.96
CA VAL A 145 12.96 -1.02 5.88
C VAL A 145 14.11 -1.89 5.39
N LYS A 146 14.36 -1.91 4.07
CA LYS A 146 15.44 -2.66 3.43
C LYS A 146 16.27 -1.76 2.51
N GLY A 147 17.47 -2.22 2.17
CA GLY A 147 18.31 -1.58 1.16
C GLY A 147 18.93 -0.29 1.67
N ARG A 148 18.88 0.80 0.89
CA ARG A 148 19.45 2.09 1.30
C ARG A 148 18.78 2.68 2.55
N LEU A 149 17.53 2.29 2.81
CA LEU A 149 16.78 2.69 4.01
C LEU A 149 17.15 1.90 5.27
N SER A 150 17.91 0.81 5.17
CA SER A 150 18.27 -0.05 6.32
C SER A 150 19.06 0.67 7.43
N ARG A 151 19.71 1.78 7.08
CA ARG A 151 20.47 2.63 8.01
C ARG A 151 19.59 3.62 8.76
N CYS A 152 18.37 3.87 8.30
CA CYS A 152 17.44 4.78 8.98
C CYS A 152 17.05 4.21 10.35
N ARG A 153 17.02 5.07 11.36
CA ARG A 153 16.66 4.76 12.75
C ARG A 153 15.40 5.46 13.21
N SER A 154 14.92 6.43 12.44
CA SER A 154 13.76 7.25 12.77
C SER A 154 12.86 7.43 11.55
N VAL A 155 11.57 7.70 11.80
CA VAL A 155 10.62 7.99 10.71
C VAL A 155 11.03 9.21 9.88
N PRO A 156 11.50 10.32 10.46
CA PRO A 156 12.01 11.46 9.68
C PRO A 156 13.12 11.06 8.68
N GLU A 157 14.09 10.24 9.12
CA GLU A 157 15.16 9.75 8.23
C GLU A 157 14.62 8.88 7.09
N VAL A 158 13.63 8.03 7.37
CA VAL A 158 12.97 7.21 6.34
C VAL A 158 12.26 8.09 5.33
N ILE A 159 11.49 9.09 5.78
CA ILE A 159 10.78 10.03 4.91
C ILE A 159 11.77 10.78 4.01
N GLU A 160 12.79 11.40 4.60
CA GLU A 160 13.78 12.18 3.86
C GLU A 160 14.51 11.32 2.82
N THR A 161 14.94 10.13 3.21
CA THR A 161 15.69 9.22 2.33
C THR A 161 14.80 8.65 1.23
N ALA A 162 13.58 8.21 1.54
CA ALA A 162 12.63 7.69 0.56
C ALA A 162 12.26 8.76 -0.47
N ARG A 163 11.94 9.99 -0.04
CA ARG A 163 11.65 11.12 -0.94
C ARG A 163 12.80 11.39 -1.90
N ARG A 164 14.04 11.42 -1.38
CA ARG A 164 15.24 11.62 -2.20
C ARG A 164 15.44 10.49 -3.22
N LEU A 165 15.18 9.24 -2.84
CA LEU A 165 15.32 8.09 -3.73
C LEU A 165 14.24 8.08 -4.81
N LEU A 166 12.97 8.34 -4.45
CA LEU A 166 11.86 8.43 -5.40
C LEU A 166 12.08 9.53 -6.44
N LYS A 167 12.57 10.71 -6.02
CA LYS A 167 12.95 11.80 -6.94
C LYS A 167 14.06 11.42 -7.92
N ARG A 168 14.99 10.53 -7.53
CA ARG A 168 16.07 10.04 -8.40
C ARG A 168 15.61 8.91 -9.33
N GLY A 169 14.60 8.15 -8.90
CA GLY A 169 14.11 6.95 -9.56
C GLY A 169 12.90 7.17 -10.47
N SER A 170 12.46 8.40 -10.70
CA SER A 170 11.21 8.75 -11.37
C SER A 170 11.17 8.45 -12.88
N LYS A 171 11.52 7.22 -13.27
CA LYS A 171 11.13 6.64 -14.55
C LYS A 171 9.85 5.84 -14.31
N ARG A 172 8.75 6.28 -14.91
CA ARG A 172 7.44 5.62 -14.77
C ARG A 172 7.52 4.26 -15.50
N TRP A 173 7.22 3.14 -14.85
CA TRP A 173 7.34 1.82 -15.48
C TRP A 173 6.37 1.63 -16.67
N TRP A 174 5.24 2.35 -16.69
CA TRP A 174 4.34 2.41 -17.85
C TRP A 174 4.89 3.20 -19.05
N GLN A 175 6.01 3.92 -18.92
CA GLN A 175 6.71 4.52 -20.08
C GLN A 175 7.44 3.48 -20.94
N PHE A 176 7.52 2.22 -20.51
CA PHE A 176 8.13 1.12 -21.28
C PHE A 176 7.11 0.31 -22.10
N TRP A 177 5.82 0.67 -22.06
CA TRP A 177 4.74 0.05 -22.83
C TRP A 177 4.17 0.98 -23.91
N ARG A 178 5.05 1.71 -24.63
CA ARG A 178 4.72 2.41 -25.88
C ARG A 178 5.34 1.68 -27.07
#